data_AF-C0W4J9-F1
#
_entry.id   AF-C0W4J9-F1
#
_cell.length_a   1.000
_cell.length_b   1.000
_cell.length_c   1.000
_cell.angle_alpha   90.00
_cell.angle_beta   90.00
_cell.angle_gamma   90.00
#
_symmetry.space_group_name_H-M   'P 1'
#
loop_
_entity.id
_entity.type
_entity.pdbx_description
1 polymer ?
#
loop_
_entity_poly.entity_id
_entity_poly.type
_entity_poly.pdbx_seq_one_letter_code
_entity_poly.pdbx_strand_id
1 'polypeptide(L)'
;MTAATWLLLALAGGLGAVTRFKVDSRVGAVVAARRQRRRTADASSAAVTGAGRRLLVAVPLGTVVVNVSACLLLGLLTGASGALAPTLVTILGTGFLGGYSTFSTACVEAARLMLSGRPWAGFLHAVTMAGTSLLAAVGGLALGAALAA
;
A
#
# COMPACT_ATOMS: atom_id res chain seq x y z
N MET A 1 26.06 -12.37 9.11
CA MET A 1 24.81 -12.98 8.59
C MET A 1 25.14 -14.38 8.09
N THR A 2 24.38 -15.40 8.48
CA THR A 2 24.62 -16.81 8.06
C THR A 2 23.86 -17.13 6.77
N ALA A 3 24.23 -18.22 6.08
CA ALA A 3 23.50 -18.71 4.90
C ALA A 3 22.01 -18.97 5.21
N ALA A 4 21.71 -19.52 6.38
CA ALA A 4 20.33 -19.71 6.84
C ALA A 4 19.56 -18.37 6.96
N THR A 5 20.23 -17.31 7.40
CA THR A 5 19.59 -15.98 7.49
C THR A 5 19.23 -15.44 6.11
N TRP A 6 20.11 -15.60 5.13
CA TRP A 6 19.84 -15.21 3.75
C TRP A 6 18.68 -15.99 3.13
N LEU A 7 18.62 -17.31 3.38
CA LEU A 7 17.52 -18.14 2.92
C LEU A 7 16.18 -17.68 3.53
N LEU A 8 16.14 -17.48 4.85
CA LEU A 8 14.94 -17.02 5.53
C LEU A 8 14.51 -15.62 5.07
N LEU A 9 15.46 -14.72 4.85
CA LEU A 9 15.21 -13.39 4.31
C LEU A 9 14.56 -13.45 2.93
N ALA A 10 15.10 -14.28 2.02
CA ALA A 10 14.57 -14.46 0.68
C ALA A 10 13.17 -15.08 0.69
N LEU A 11 12.96 -16.12 1.51
CA LEU A 11 11.65 -16.75 1.69
C LEU A 11 10.61 -15.77 2.25
N ALA A 12 11.00 -14.97 3.26
CA ALA A 12 10.15 -13.93 3.81
C ALA A 12 9.77 -12.88 2.76
N GLY A 13 10.72 -12.44 1.93
CA GLY A 13 10.46 -11.53 0.80
C GLY A 13 9.48 -12.10 -0.23
N GLY A 14 9.67 -13.35 -0.63
CA GLY A 14 8.74 -14.05 -1.53
C GLY A 14 7.33 -14.14 -0.94
N LEU A 15 7.22 -14.50 0.35
CA LEU A 15 5.94 -14.55 1.06
C LEU A 15 5.27 -13.17 1.16
N GLY A 16 6.05 -12.12 1.41
CA GLY A 16 5.60 -10.73 1.40
C GLY A 16 4.98 -10.36 0.05
N ALA A 17 5.67 -10.69 -1.05
CA ALA A 17 5.20 -10.41 -2.41
C ALA A 17 3.90 -11.15 -2.77
N VAL A 18 3.77 -12.42 -2.36
CA VAL A 18 2.52 -13.19 -2.54
C VAL A 18 1.39 -12.57 -1.72
N THR A 19 1.68 -12.15 -0.48
CA THR A 19 0.70 -11.50 0.39
C THR A 19 0.23 -10.17 -0.19
N ARG A 20 1.16 -9.36 -0.71
CA ARG A 20 0.87 -8.12 -1.43
C ARG A 20 -0.08 -8.35 -2.58
N PHE A 21 0.22 -9.33 -3.45
CA PHE A 21 -0.62 -9.66 -4.60
C PHE A 21 -2.06 -10.01 -4.19
N LYS A 22 -2.22 -10.82 -3.14
CA LYS A 22 -3.55 -11.21 -2.64
C LYS A 22 -4.29 -10.01 -2.06
N VAL A 23 -3.64 -9.18 -1.25
CA VAL A 23 -4.28 -8.00 -0.62
C VAL A 23 -4.68 -6.99 -1.69
N ASP A 24 -3.76 -6.62 -2.59
CA ASP A 24 -4.01 -5.68 -3.67
C ASP A 24 -5.16 -6.15 -4.57
N SER A 25 -5.15 -7.43 -4.98
CA SER A 25 -6.21 -8.03 -5.79
C SER A 25 -7.56 -8.01 -5.09
N ARG A 26 -7.62 -8.34 -3.79
CA ARG A 26 -8.87 -8.35 -3.02
C ARG A 26 -9.43 -6.94 -2.82
N VAL A 27 -8.59 -5.98 -2.44
CA VAL A 27 -9.00 -4.58 -2.30
C VAL A 27 -9.47 -4.04 -3.64
N GLY A 28 -8.73 -4.30 -4.72
CA GLY A 28 -9.12 -3.94 -6.08
C GLY A 28 -10.49 -4.49 -6.48
N ALA A 29 -10.74 -5.78 -6.23
CA ALA A 29 -12.02 -6.42 -6.52
C ALA A 29 -13.19 -5.80 -5.73
N VAL A 30 -13.00 -5.56 -4.42
CA VAL A 30 -14.03 -4.93 -3.56
C VAL A 30 -14.35 -3.51 -4.02
N VAL A 31 -13.32 -2.72 -4.36
CA VAL A 31 -13.49 -1.35 -4.84
C VAL A 31 -14.17 -1.31 -6.20
N ALA A 32 -13.80 -2.21 -7.12
CA ALA A 32 -14.42 -2.34 -8.43
C ALA A 32 -15.92 -2.69 -8.31
N ALA A 33 -16.28 -3.67 -7.47
CA ALA A 33 -17.66 -4.06 -7.24
C ALA A 33 -18.52 -2.91 -6.69
N ARG A 34 -17.98 -2.12 -5.74
CA ARG A 34 -18.66 -0.93 -5.20
C ARG A 34 -18.87 0.16 -6.25
N ARG A 35 -17.87 0.39 -7.12
CA ARG A 35 -17.98 1.37 -8.21
C ARG A 35 -18.99 0.95 -9.26
N GLN A 36 -19.07 -0.33 -9.60
CA GLN A 36 -20.06 -0.82 -10.55
C GLN A 36 -21.49 -0.60 -10.05
N ARG A 37 -21.76 -0.91 -8.78
CA ARG A 37 -23.08 -0.65 -8.16
C ARG A 37 -23.47 0.82 -8.17
N ARG A 38 -22.51 1.73 -7.91
CA ARG A 38 -22.76 3.17 -8.00
C ARG A 38 -23.04 3.61 -9.44
N ARG A 39 -22.27 3.12 -10.41
CA ARG A 39 -22.50 3.44 -11.84
C ARG A 39 -23.88 2.99 -12.32
N THR A 40 -24.37 1.83 -11.90
CA THR A 40 -25.71 1.37 -12.29
C THR A 40 -26.82 2.22 -11.69
N ALA A 41 -26.64 2.71 -10.45
CA ALA A 41 -27.58 3.62 -9.79
C ALA A 41 -27.54 5.05 -10.37
N ASP A 42 -26.34 5.54 -10.72
CA ASP A 42 -26.18 6.87 -11.32
C ASP A 42 -26.65 6.87 -12.78
N ALA A 43 -26.50 5.77 -13.52
CA ALA A 43 -26.94 5.67 -14.91
C ALA A 43 -28.47 5.73 -15.05
N SER A 44 -29.22 5.11 -14.12
CA SER A 44 -30.69 5.22 -14.11
C SER A 44 -31.16 6.64 -13.74
N SER A 45 -30.40 7.37 -12.92
CA SER A 45 -30.71 8.76 -12.55
C SER A 45 -30.25 9.79 -13.61
N ALA A 46 -29.11 9.55 -14.25
CA ALA A 46 -28.57 10.40 -15.32
C ALA A 46 -29.35 10.29 -16.63
N ALA A 47 -29.95 9.12 -16.92
CA ALA A 47 -30.89 8.96 -18.02
C ALA A 47 -32.12 9.89 -17.88
N VAL A 48 -32.48 10.26 -16.64
CA VAL A 48 -33.58 11.19 -16.35
C VAL A 48 -33.13 12.66 -16.37
N THR A 49 -31.89 12.96 -15.98
CA THR A 49 -31.39 14.35 -15.80
C THR A 49 -30.46 14.85 -16.90
N GLY A 50 -30.03 14.03 -17.86
CA GLY A 50 -29.18 14.44 -18.99
C GLY A 50 -27.75 14.85 -18.61
N ALA A 51 -27.28 14.50 -17.39
CA ALA A 51 -25.97 14.92 -16.89
C ALA A 51 -24.81 14.10 -17.51
N GLY A 52 -23.83 14.80 -18.12
CA GLY A 52 -22.67 14.21 -18.79
C GLY A 52 -21.72 13.40 -17.90
N ARG A 53 -21.08 12.39 -18.49
CA ARG A 53 -20.27 11.37 -17.81
C ARG A 53 -18.94 11.94 -17.29
N ARG A 54 -18.84 12.23 -15.98
CA ARG A 54 -17.54 12.52 -15.33
C ARG A 54 -16.69 11.24 -15.25
N LEU A 55 -15.58 11.19 -15.99
CA LEU A 55 -14.60 10.11 -15.90
C LEU A 55 -13.83 10.19 -14.58
N LEU A 56 -14.41 9.61 -13.53
CA LEU A 56 -13.74 9.44 -12.24
C LEU A 56 -12.57 8.47 -12.40
N VAL A 57 -11.38 8.95 -12.09
CA VAL A 57 -10.15 8.16 -12.15
C VAL A 57 -10.10 7.18 -10.99
N ALA A 58 -9.75 5.95 -11.34
CA ALA A 58 -9.63 4.87 -10.39
C ALA A 58 -8.41 5.07 -9.50
N VAL A 59 -8.62 5.53 -8.26
CA VAL A 59 -7.56 5.49 -7.24
C VAL A 59 -7.20 4.02 -6.97
N PRO A 60 -5.92 3.62 -7.09
CA PRO A 60 -5.43 2.26 -6.83
C PRO A 60 -5.33 2.03 -5.32
N LEU A 61 -6.49 1.81 -4.70
CA LEU A 61 -6.59 1.68 -3.24
C LEU A 61 -5.86 0.45 -2.70
N GLY A 62 -5.63 -0.59 -3.51
CA GLY A 62 -4.87 -1.76 -3.09
C GLY A 62 -3.39 -1.42 -2.85
N THR A 63 -2.73 -0.74 -3.79
CA THR A 63 -1.38 -0.20 -3.64
C THR A 63 -1.24 0.73 -2.43
N VAL A 64 -2.23 1.58 -2.18
CA VAL A 64 -2.25 2.44 -0.98
C VAL A 64 -2.29 1.59 0.29
N VAL A 65 -3.22 0.64 0.37
CA VAL A 65 -3.39 -0.19 1.56
C VAL A 65 -2.11 -0.96 1.88
N VAL A 66 -1.49 -1.63 0.90
CA VAL A 66 -0.28 -2.44 1.14
C VAL A 66 0.92 -1.59 1.58
N ASN A 67 1.13 -0.41 0.99
CA ASN A 67 2.26 0.45 1.38
C ASN A 67 2.05 1.08 2.76
N VAL A 68 0.85 1.59 3.04
CA VAL A 68 0.55 2.24 4.33
C VAL A 68 0.59 1.22 5.47
N SER A 69 0.00 0.03 5.28
CA SER A 69 0.07 -1.02 6.30
C SER A 69 1.49 -1.56 6.47
N ALA A 70 2.27 -1.70 5.40
CA ALA A 70 3.68 -2.09 5.50
C ALA A 70 4.49 -1.07 6.31
N CYS A 71 4.31 0.22 6.06
CA CYS A 71 4.98 1.28 6.81
C CYS A 71 4.57 1.30 8.29
N LEU A 72 3.29 1.13 8.60
CA LEU A 72 2.81 0.98 9.99
C LEU A 72 3.51 -0.19 10.70
N LEU A 73 3.50 -1.36 10.07
CA LEU A 73 4.10 -2.57 10.64
C LEU A 73 5.62 -2.45 10.76
N LEU A 74 6.29 -1.82 9.80
CA LEU A 74 7.72 -1.60 9.84
C LEU A 74 8.09 -0.61 10.94
N GLY A 75 7.30 0.45 11.12
CA GLY A 75 7.41 1.36 12.26
C GLY A 75 7.30 0.62 13.58
N LEU A 76 6.25 -0.21 13.74
CA LEU A 76 6.03 -1.01 14.94
C LEU A 76 7.21 -1.94 15.23
N LEU A 77 7.68 -2.66 14.21
CA LEU A 77 8.84 -3.54 14.32
C LEU A 77 10.10 -2.76 14.72
N THR A 78 10.29 -1.56 14.16
CA THR A 78 11.45 -0.70 14.44
C THR A 78 11.39 -0.16 15.86
N GLY A 79 10.21 0.28 16.33
CA GLY A 79 10.03 0.81 17.69
C GLY A 79 10.25 -0.25 18.75
N ALA A 80 9.80 -1.47 18.50
CA ALA A 80 10.01 -2.59 19.41
C ALA A 80 11.40 -3.24 19.29
N SER A 81 12.24 -2.83 18.32
CA SER A 81 13.44 -3.57 17.91
C SER A 81 14.44 -3.86 19.04
N GLY A 82 14.51 -3.01 20.07
CA GLY A 82 15.36 -3.23 21.25
C GLY A 82 14.98 -4.47 22.07
N ALA A 83 13.73 -4.92 21.99
CA ALA A 83 13.22 -6.13 22.64
C ALA A 83 13.22 -7.36 21.72
N LEU A 84 13.64 -7.22 20.45
CA LEU A 84 13.63 -8.30 19.46
C LEU A 84 15.05 -8.71 19.06
N ALA A 85 15.19 -9.96 18.63
CA ALA A 85 16.45 -10.42 18.04
C ALA A 85 16.73 -9.65 16.73
N PRO A 86 17.95 -9.13 16.51
CA PRO A 86 18.30 -8.36 15.31
C PRO A 86 18.01 -9.12 14.00
N THR A 87 18.26 -10.44 13.99
CA THR A 87 17.97 -11.31 12.85
C THR A 87 16.48 -11.34 12.51
N LEU A 88 15.60 -11.32 13.51
CA LEU A 88 14.15 -11.32 13.31
C LEU A 88 13.70 -9.98 12.70
N VAL A 89 14.26 -8.87 13.18
CA VAL A 89 14.00 -7.53 12.62
C VAL A 89 14.40 -7.48 11.15
N THR A 90 15.56 -8.03 10.78
CA THR A 90 16.00 -8.09 9.37
C THR A 90 15.08 -8.97 8.51
N ILE A 91 14.72 -10.16 8.98
CA ILE A 91 13.86 -11.09 8.21
C ILE A 91 12.46 -10.50 8.01
N LEU A 92 11.85 -9.95 9.05
CA LEU A 92 10.51 -9.37 8.96
C LEU A 92 10.51 -8.01 8.26
N GLY A 93 11.44 -7.13 8.59
CA GLY A 93 11.52 -5.78 8.05
C GLY A 93 12.00 -5.77 6.60
N THR A 94 13.24 -6.19 6.38
CA THR A 94 13.84 -6.18 5.03
C THR A 94 13.25 -7.28 4.14
N GLY A 95 12.97 -8.46 4.68
CA GLY A 95 12.39 -9.57 3.93
C GLY A 95 10.91 -9.36 3.70
N PHE A 96 10.08 -9.74 4.68
CA PHE A 96 8.63 -9.77 4.52
C PHE A 96 8.02 -8.42 4.17
N LEU A 97 8.26 -7.38 4.98
CA LEU A 97 7.68 -6.05 4.76
C LEU A 97 8.26 -5.37 3.50
N GLY A 98 9.53 -5.65 3.17
CA GLY A 98 10.14 -5.25 1.91
C GLY A 98 9.46 -5.88 0.68
N GLY A 99 9.12 -7.17 0.73
CA GLY A 99 8.36 -7.83 -0.34
C GLY A 99 6.87 -7.47 -0.36
N TYR A 100 6.30 -7.13 0.80
CA TYR A 100 4.89 -6.79 0.98
C TYR A 100 4.55 -5.37 0.51
N SER A 101 5.47 -4.42 0.68
CA SER A 101 5.35 -3.07 0.13
C SER A 101 5.74 -3.02 -1.36
N THR A 102 5.44 -1.92 -2.04
CA THR A 102 5.87 -1.70 -3.43
C THR A 102 6.00 -0.22 -3.77
N PHE A 103 7.24 0.21 -4.01
CA PHE A 103 7.52 1.54 -4.54
C PHE A 103 7.34 1.60 -6.06
N SER A 104 7.75 0.55 -6.79
CA SER A 104 7.71 0.52 -8.25
C SER A 104 6.30 0.64 -8.81
N THR A 105 5.32 -0.02 -8.17
CA THR A 105 3.91 0.08 -8.58
C THR A 105 3.37 1.50 -8.37
N ALA A 106 3.64 2.11 -7.21
CA ALA A 106 3.23 3.48 -6.91
C ALA A 106 3.82 4.50 -7.91
N CYS A 107 5.09 4.34 -8.28
CA CYS A 107 5.74 5.18 -9.29
C CYS A 107 5.10 5.02 -10.67
N VAL A 108 4.81 3.78 -11.10
CA VAL A 108 4.14 3.52 -12.37
C VAL A 108 2.73 4.11 -12.38
N GLU A 109 2.01 4.05 -11.27
CA GLU A 109 0.68 4.65 -11.11
C GLU A 109 0.73 6.18 -11.22
N ALA A 110 1.67 6.83 -10.51
CA ALA A 110 1.91 8.27 -10.62
C ALA A 110 2.29 8.67 -12.06
N ALA A 111 3.23 7.95 -12.67
CA ALA A 111 3.70 8.21 -14.03
C ALA A 111 2.57 8.07 -15.05
N ARG A 112 1.72 7.05 -14.95
CA ARG A 112 0.53 6.88 -15.83
C ARG A 112 -0.45 8.04 -15.71
N LEU A 113 -0.65 8.58 -14.51
CA LEU A 113 -1.49 9.76 -14.31
C LEU A 113 -0.87 11.01 -14.99
N MET A 114 0.45 11.18 -14.86
CA MET A 114 1.14 12.29 -15.52
C MET A 114 1.10 12.18 -17.04
N LEU A 115 1.37 11.00 -17.59
CA LEU A 115 1.38 10.71 -19.03
C LEU A 115 -0.03 10.74 -19.65
N SER A 116 -1.10 10.58 -18.87
CA SER A 116 -2.49 10.69 -19.33
C SER A 116 -3.03 12.13 -19.36
N GLY A 117 -2.15 13.14 -19.35
CA GLY A 117 -2.53 14.56 -19.35
C GLY A 117 -3.07 15.06 -18.01
N ARG A 118 -2.84 14.31 -16.91
CA ARG A 118 -3.32 14.64 -15.57
C ARG A 118 -2.16 14.75 -14.56
N PRO A 119 -1.16 15.61 -14.81
CA PRO A 119 0.06 15.69 -14.01
C PRO A 119 -0.22 16.00 -12.53
N TRP A 120 -1.19 16.87 -12.25
CA TRP A 120 -1.57 17.18 -10.88
C TRP A 120 -2.14 15.97 -10.13
N ALA A 121 -2.89 15.09 -10.81
CA ALA A 121 -3.39 13.87 -10.19
C ALA A 121 -2.25 12.90 -9.86
N GLY A 122 -1.23 12.80 -10.73
CA GLY A 122 -0.04 11.99 -10.47
C GLY A 122 0.78 12.52 -9.31
N PHE A 123 1.00 13.84 -9.25
CA PHE A 123 1.67 14.50 -8.13
C PHE A 123 0.93 14.30 -6.81
N LEU A 124 -0.38 14.58 -6.77
CA LEU A 124 -1.20 14.37 -5.58
C LEU A 124 -1.19 12.91 -5.13
N HIS A 125 -1.22 11.95 -6.07
CA HIS A 125 -1.11 10.53 -5.73
C HIS A 125 0.21 10.22 -5.04
N ALA A 126 1.34 10.69 -5.59
CA ALA A 126 2.66 10.47 -5.01
C ALA A 126 2.79 11.11 -3.62
N VAL A 127 2.39 12.37 -3.46
CA VAL A 127 2.44 13.09 -2.17
C VAL A 127 1.53 12.45 -1.13
N THR A 128 0.30 12.09 -1.52
CA THR A 128 -0.64 11.45 -0.59
C THR A 128 -0.11 10.09 -0.14
N MET A 129 0.44 9.30 -1.06
CA MET A 129 1.04 8.01 -0.73
C MET A 129 2.23 8.17 0.21
N ALA A 130 3.19 9.04 -0.10
CA ALA A 130 4.35 9.28 0.74
C ALA A 130 3.95 9.81 2.14
N GLY A 131 3.06 10.81 2.19
CA GLY A 131 2.60 11.42 3.43
C GLY A 131 1.85 10.44 4.33
N THR A 132 0.90 9.67 3.78
CA THR A 132 0.14 8.69 4.57
C THR A 132 1.01 7.52 5.05
N SER A 133 1.94 7.04 4.22
CA SER A 133 2.92 6.02 4.60
C SER A 133 3.87 6.52 5.70
N LEU A 134 4.33 7.77 5.62
CA LEU A 134 5.19 8.36 6.64
C LEU A 134 4.46 8.49 7.98
N LEU A 135 3.23 9.00 7.98
CA LEU A 135 2.41 9.09 9.19
C LEU A 135 2.17 7.71 9.81
N ALA A 136 1.90 6.70 8.97
CA ALA A 136 1.77 5.32 9.41
C ALA A 136 3.07 4.78 10.05
N ALA A 137 4.22 5.03 9.43
CA ALA A 137 5.51 4.62 9.98
C ALA A 137 5.82 5.28 11.34
N VAL A 138 5.56 6.59 11.47
CA VAL A 138 5.75 7.31 12.73
C VAL A 138 4.81 6.80 13.82
N GLY A 139 3.53 6.60 13.48
CA GLY A 139 2.55 6.02 14.40
C GLY A 139 2.93 4.61 14.83
N GLY A 140 3.41 3.78 13.89
CA GLY A 140 3.94 2.46 14.17
C GLY A 140 5.14 2.51 15.11
N LEU A 141 6.11 3.39 14.83
CA LEU A 141 7.31 3.57 15.65
C LEU A 141 6.96 3.92 17.10
N ALA A 142 6.05 4.88 17.30
CA ALA A 142 5.59 5.29 18.62
C ALA A 142 4.90 4.13 19.36
N LEU A 143 4.01 3.39 18.68
CA LEU A 143 3.33 2.23 19.26
C LEU A 143 4.31 1.10 19.60
N GLY A 144 5.25 0.80 18.70
CA GLY A 144 6.27 -0.23 18.91
C GLY A 144 7.17 0.08 20.10
N ALA A 145 7.60 1.35 20.23
CA ALA A 145 8.40 1.80 21.37
C ALA A 145 7.60 1.71 22.69
N ALA A 146 6.33 2.10 22.68
CA ALA A 146 5.47 2.03 23.86
C ALA A 146 5.19 0.59 24.32
N LEU A 147 5.15 -0.38 23.41
CA LEU A 147 4.96 -1.81 23.73
C LEU A 147 6.23 -2.50 24.22
N ALA A 148 7.40 -1.90 23.99
CA ALA A 148 8.70 -2.46 24.35
C ALA A 148 9.34 -1.79 25.59
N ALA A 149 8.69 -0.75 26.12
CA ALA A 149 9.03 -0.09 27.38
C ALA A 149 8.49 -0.88 28.58
#